data_AF-A0A3Q3IVW1-F1
#
_entry.id   AF-A0A3Q3IVW1-F1
#
_cell.length_a   1.000
_cell.length_b   1.000
_cell.length_c   1.000
_cell.angle_alpha   90.00
_cell.angle_beta   90.00
_cell.angle_gamma   90.00
#
_symmetry.space_group_name_H-M   'P 1'
#
loop_
_entity.id
_entity.type
_entity.pdbx_description
1 polymer ?
#
loop_
_entity_poly.entity_id
_entity_poly.type
_entity_poly.pdbx_seq_one_letter_code
_entity_poly.pdbx_strand_id
1 'polypeptide(L)'
;VSNLQRHRAGVEITGSHGAFGLGGLGVVIAVSPASTATCQAITIPVCKDLPYNETVLPNMLGHNTQDDAGLEIHQFYPLIEEECSPHLKPFLCSVYTPDGQQWGDL
;
A
#
# COMPACT_ATOMS: atom_id res chain seq x y z
N VAL A 1 -0.51 9.89 -25.09
CA VAL A 1 0.28 10.29 -23.90
C VAL A 1 -0.68 10.40 -22.73
N SER A 2 -0.92 9.28 -22.05
CA SER A 2 -1.87 9.17 -20.95
C SER A 2 -1.34 9.96 -19.76
N ASN A 3 -2.04 11.03 -19.37
CA ASN A 3 -1.87 11.64 -18.06
C ASN A 3 -2.42 10.65 -17.02
N LEU A 4 -1.53 9.84 -16.45
CA LEU A 4 -1.84 9.00 -15.30
C LEU A 4 -1.85 9.90 -14.06
N GLN A 5 -2.98 10.56 -13.81
CA GLN A 5 -3.18 11.26 -12.54
C GLN A 5 -3.30 10.18 -11.46
N ARG A 6 -2.21 10.01 -10.70
CA ARG A 6 -2.15 9.15 -9.52
C ARG A 6 -3.15 9.69 -8.50
N HIS A 7 -4.40 9.23 -8.58
CA HIS A 7 -5.44 9.49 -7.59
C HIS A 7 -5.07 8.73 -6.31
N ARG A 8 -4.22 9.35 -5.49
CA ARG A 8 -4.07 8.96 -4.09
C ARG A 8 -5.07 9.76 -3.27
N ALA A 9 -6.30 9.26 -3.23
CA ALA A 9 -7.32 9.47 -2.21
C ALA A 9 -8.59 8.80 -2.75
N GLY A 10 -8.88 7.59 -2.30
CA GLY A 10 -10.21 7.03 -2.46
C GLY A 10 -11.18 7.89 -1.64
N VAL A 11 -11.88 8.80 -2.29
CA VAL A 11 -13.08 9.42 -1.74
C VAL A 11 -14.21 8.44 -2.01
N GLU A 12 -14.66 7.68 -1.00
CA GLU A 12 -15.95 7.00 -1.08
C GLU A 12 -17.06 8.02 -0.80
N ILE A 13 -17.79 8.40 -1.85
CA ILE A 13 -18.97 9.25 -1.74
C ILE A 13 -20.16 8.38 -1.33
N THR A 14 -20.32 8.08 -0.05
CA THR A 14 -21.61 7.58 0.46
C THR A 14 -22.44 8.75 0.98
N GLY A 15 -23.37 9.27 0.17
CA GLY A 15 -24.28 10.34 0.57
C GLY A 15 -25.26 9.88 1.64
N SER A 16 -25.17 10.45 2.85
CA SER A 16 -26.20 10.30 3.88
C SER A 16 -26.93 11.63 4.06
N HIS A 17 -28.25 11.60 3.88
CA HIS A 17 -29.13 12.76 4.09
C HIS A 17 -29.25 13.03 5.60
N GLY A 18 -28.56 14.04 6.12
CA GLY A 18 -28.66 14.48 7.52
C GLY A 18 -28.79 16.00 7.61
N ALA A 19 -29.92 16.48 8.16
CA ALA A 19 -30.29 17.88 8.21
C ALA A 19 -29.60 18.62 9.38
N PHE A 20 -28.76 19.61 9.07
CA PHE A 20 -28.36 20.66 10.02
C PHE A 20 -28.90 22.00 9.53
N GLY A 21 -29.61 22.69 10.42
CA GLY A 21 -30.37 23.90 10.12
C GLY A 21 -29.51 25.11 9.78
N LEU A 22 -30.12 25.99 8.98
CA LEU A 22 -29.72 27.34 8.59
C LEU A 22 -28.68 27.43 7.44
N GLY A 23 -29.18 27.33 6.20
CA GLY A 23 -28.79 28.31 5.17
C GLY A 23 -27.75 27.93 4.11
N GLY A 24 -27.41 26.65 3.91
CA GLY A 24 -26.61 26.22 2.76
C GLY A 24 -26.48 24.70 2.67
N LEU A 25 -26.47 24.13 1.46
CA LEU A 25 -26.09 22.73 1.21
C LEU A 25 -24.59 22.55 1.50
N GLY A 26 -24.23 22.52 2.78
CA GLY A 26 -22.91 22.13 3.24
C GLY A 26 -22.81 20.61 3.26
N VAL A 27 -22.03 20.03 2.35
CA VAL A 27 -21.66 18.62 2.43
C VAL A 27 -20.73 18.47 3.64
N VAL A 28 -21.15 17.68 4.63
CA VAL A 28 -20.24 17.22 5.70
C VAL A 28 -19.29 16.19 5.08
N ILE A 29 -18.06 16.61 4.76
CA ILE A 29 -16.99 15.69 4.39
C ILE A 29 -16.49 15.05 5.68
N ALA A 30 -16.88 13.81 5.93
CA ALA A 30 -16.24 12.99 6.95
C ALA A 30 -14.82 12.65 6.46
N VAL A 31 -13.81 13.28 7.06
CA VAL A 31 -12.41 12.88 6.85
C VAL A 31 -12.16 11.66 7.72
N SER A 32 -12.23 10.46 7.12
CA SER A 32 -11.71 9.25 7.76
C SER A 32 -10.21 9.44 8.00
N PRO A 33 -9.68 9.12 9.20
CA PRO A 33 -8.24 9.14 9.39
C PRO A 33 -7.61 8.18 8.39
N ALA A 34 -6.76 8.70 7.51
CA ALA A 34 -5.90 7.85 6.71
C ALA A 34 -5.15 6.93 7.68
N SER A 35 -5.13 5.62 7.42
CA SER A 35 -4.28 4.69 8.14
C SER A 35 -2.86 5.27 8.12
N THR A 36 -2.36 5.67 9.29
CA THR A 36 -1.01 6.22 9.41
C THR A 36 -0.05 5.18 8.89
N ALA A 37 0.66 5.51 7.81
CA ALA A 37 1.69 4.64 7.27
C ALA A 37 2.67 4.29 8.38
N THR A 38 2.88 3.00 8.63
CA THR A 38 3.80 2.53 9.68
C THR A 38 4.94 1.77 9.05
N CYS A 39 6.17 2.13 9.44
CA CYS A 39 7.37 1.38 9.08
C CYS A 39 7.60 0.27 10.10
N GLN A 40 7.92 -0.92 9.61
CA GLN A 40 8.25 -2.07 10.44
C GLN A 40 9.27 -2.97 9.75
N ALA A 41 10.02 -3.75 10.53
CA ALA A 41 11.03 -4.67 10.00
C ALA A 41 10.41 -5.74 9.08
N ILE A 42 11.09 -6.06 7.98
CA ILE A 42 10.62 -7.06 7.00
C ILE A 42 10.66 -8.47 7.61
N THR A 43 9.53 -9.15 7.64
CA THR A 43 9.39 -10.52 8.14
C THR A 43 9.21 -11.54 7.02
N ILE A 44 8.80 -11.12 5.83
CA ILE A 44 8.57 -11.98 4.66
C ILE A 44 9.91 -12.60 4.19
N PRO A 45 10.08 -13.94 4.26
CA PRO A 45 11.39 -14.58 4.06
C PRO A 45 12.06 -14.27 2.73
N VAL A 46 11.30 -14.24 1.63
CA VAL A 46 11.84 -13.97 0.28
C VAL A 46 12.34 -12.54 0.09
N CYS A 47 11.96 -11.60 0.96
CA CYS A 47 12.32 -10.18 0.86
C CYS A 47 13.31 -9.71 1.96
N LYS A 48 13.89 -10.62 2.75
CA LYS A 48 14.81 -10.26 3.85
C LYS A 48 16.23 -9.87 3.43
N ASP A 49 16.62 -10.18 2.22
CA ASP A 49 17.97 -9.99 1.65
C ASP A 49 18.03 -8.82 0.66
N LEU A 50 17.17 -7.82 0.87
CA LEU A 50 17.11 -6.59 0.10
C LEU A 50 18.05 -5.52 0.69
N PRO A 51 18.36 -4.44 -0.06
CA PRO A 51 19.17 -3.33 0.45
C PRO A 51 18.50 -2.49 1.56
N TYR A 52 17.24 -2.78 1.90
CA TYR A 52 16.48 -2.14 2.97
C TYR A 52 15.86 -3.21 3.88
N ASN A 53 15.65 -2.87 5.15
CA ASN A 53 15.19 -3.81 6.18
C ASN A 53 13.81 -3.48 6.75
N GLU A 54 13.25 -2.33 6.38
CA GLU A 54 11.95 -1.87 6.86
C GLU A 54 10.99 -1.70 5.69
N THR A 55 9.72 -2.00 5.94
CA THR A 55 8.63 -1.81 4.99
C THR A 55 7.52 -0.96 5.57
N VAL A 56 6.89 -0.15 4.72
CA VAL A 56 5.72 0.64 5.05
C VAL A 56 4.43 -0.11 4.76
N LEU A 57 3.49 -0.12 5.71
CA LEU A 57 2.13 -0.58 5.52
C LEU A 57 1.09 0.55 5.69
N PRO A 58 -0.06 0.49 5.00
CA PRO A 58 -0.43 -0.53 4.02
C PRO A 58 0.40 -0.45 2.74
N ASN A 59 0.71 -1.60 2.13
CA ASN A 59 1.42 -1.61 0.84
C ASN A 59 0.49 -1.19 -0.30
N MET A 60 1.03 -1.05 -1.52
CA MET A 60 0.27 -0.56 -2.68
C MET A 60 -0.82 -1.50 -3.20
N LEU A 61 -0.86 -2.74 -2.71
CA LEU A 61 -1.91 -3.71 -2.97
C LEU A 61 -3.03 -3.67 -1.90
N GLY A 62 -2.86 -2.86 -0.85
CA GLY A 62 -3.83 -2.70 0.23
C GLY A 62 -3.67 -3.68 1.38
N HIS A 63 -2.58 -4.45 1.43
CA HIS A 63 -2.29 -5.31 2.58
C HIS A 63 -1.96 -4.46 3.80
N ASN A 64 -2.63 -4.73 4.91
CA ASN A 64 -2.40 -4.05 6.19
C ASN A 64 -1.45 -4.82 7.11
N THR A 65 -1.10 -6.07 6.77
CA THR A 65 -0.14 -6.90 7.50
C THR A 65 0.86 -7.54 6.55
N GLN A 66 2.04 -7.88 7.07
CA GLN A 66 3.04 -8.66 6.31
C GLN A 66 2.64 -10.12 6.14
N ASP A 67 1.79 -10.66 7.01
CA ASP A 67 1.27 -12.02 6.87
C ASP A 67 0.37 -12.13 5.64
N ASP A 68 -0.53 -11.17 5.42
CA ASP A 68 -1.40 -11.13 4.23
C ASP A 68 -0.57 -10.97 2.95
N ALA A 69 0.37 -10.02 2.94
CA ALA A 69 1.27 -9.81 1.80
C ALA A 69 2.17 -11.03 1.54
N GLY A 70 2.61 -11.71 2.62
CA GLY A 70 3.43 -12.91 2.59
C GLY A 70 2.69 -14.11 2.01
N LEU A 71 1.40 -14.27 2.32
CA LEU A 71 0.56 -15.31 1.73
C LEU A 71 0.38 -15.10 0.23
N GLU A 72 0.17 -13.87 -0.23
CA GLU A 72 -0.03 -13.60 -1.65
C GLU A 72 1.28 -13.70 -2.46
N ILE A 73 2.39 -13.14 -1.99
CA ILE A 73 3.67 -13.23 -2.72
C ILE A 73 4.17 -14.69 -2.82
N HIS A 74 3.76 -15.57 -1.91
CA HIS A 74 4.15 -16.98 -1.91
C HIS A 74 3.74 -17.72 -3.20
N GLN A 75 2.71 -17.25 -3.91
CA GLN A 75 2.32 -17.84 -5.21
C GLN A 75 3.40 -17.74 -6.28
N PHE A 76 4.34 -16.79 -6.14
CA PHE A 76 5.44 -16.58 -7.07
C PHE A 76 6.72 -17.33 -6.70
N TYR A 77 6.77 -18.03 -5.57
CA TYR A 77 7.96 -18.77 -5.12
C TYR A 77 8.57 -19.67 -6.20
N PRO A 78 7.80 -20.50 -6.92
CA PRO A 78 8.36 -21.33 -7.99
C PRO A 78 9.09 -20.51 -9.06
N LEU A 79 8.59 -19.32 -9.42
CA LEU A 79 9.23 -18.45 -10.41
C LEU A 79 10.48 -17.74 -9.86
N ILE A 80 10.50 -17.48 -8.54
CA ILE A 80 11.64 -16.86 -7.86
C ILE A 80 12.78 -17.87 -7.73
N GLU A 81 12.48 -19.12 -7.33
CA GLU A 81 13.49 -20.19 -7.17
C GLU A 81 14.09 -20.65 -8.50
N GLU A 82 13.29 -20.67 -9.57
CA GLU A 82 13.79 -20.97 -10.93
C GLU A 82 14.59 -19.80 -11.54
N GLU A 83 14.72 -18.67 -10.83
CA GLU A 83 15.49 -17.49 -11.23
C GLU A 83 15.22 -17.04 -12.69
N CYS A 84 13.96 -17.09 -13.13
CA CYS A 84 13.61 -16.83 -14.54
C CYS A 84 14.03 -15.42 -15.01
N SER A 85 14.19 -14.49 -14.06
CA SER A 85 14.68 -13.14 -14.28
C SER A 85 15.35 -12.61 -13.01
N PRO A 86 16.52 -11.95 -13.12
CA PRO A 86 17.18 -11.32 -11.97
C PRO A 86 16.37 -10.14 -11.40
N HIS A 87 15.34 -9.69 -12.11
CA HIS A 87 14.50 -8.56 -11.69
C HIS A 87 13.19 -8.99 -11.03
N LEU A 88 12.82 -10.28 -11.07
CA LEU A 88 11.53 -10.74 -10.56
C LEU A 88 11.40 -10.50 -9.06
N LYS A 89 12.35 -11.00 -8.27
CA LYS A 89 12.37 -10.85 -6.81
C LYS A 89 12.40 -9.37 -6.37
N PRO A 90 13.32 -8.52 -6.89
CA PRO A 90 13.31 -7.09 -6.59
C PRO A 90 11.98 -6.41 -6.95
N PHE A 91 11.39 -6.76 -8.10
CA PHE A 91 10.11 -6.21 -8.53
C PHE A 91 8.98 -6.58 -7.55
N LEU A 92 8.84 -7.86 -7.21
CA LEU A 92 7.81 -8.32 -6.28
C LEU A 92 7.98 -7.66 -4.91
N CYS A 93 9.18 -7.64 -4.34
CA CYS A 93 9.39 -7.02 -3.04
C CYS A 93 9.16 -5.50 -3.06
N SER A 94 9.39 -4.80 -4.18
CA SER A 94 9.04 -3.36 -4.29
C SER A 94 7.54 -3.07 -4.18
N VAL A 95 6.69 -4.07 -4.46
CA VAL A 95 5.23 -3.99 -4.43
C VAL A 95 4.66 -4.51 -3.11
N TYR A 96 5.13 -5.67 -2.65
CA TYR A 96 4.64 -6.34 -1.45
C TYR A 96 5.27 -5.82 -0.16
N THR A 97 6.55 -5.44 -0.18
CA THR A 97 7.32 -4.92 0.95
C THR A 97 8.05 -3.63 0.57
N PRO A 98 7.35 -2.54 0.17
CA PRO A 98 8.01 -1.31 -0.26
C PRO A 98 8.91 -0.74 0.84
N ASP A 99 10.04 -0.15 0.46
CA ASP A 99 10.99 0.48 1.38
C ASP A 99 10.29 1.56 2.22
N GLY A 100 10.30 1.36 3.54
CA GLY A 100 9.68 2.27 4.49
C GLY A 100 10.36 3.63 4.59
N GLN A 101 11.69 3.70 4.38
CA GLN A 101 12.41 4.97 4.46
C GLN A 101 12.14 5.85 3.23
N GLN A 102 11.96 5.24 2.05
CA GLN A 102 11.65 5.99 0.84
C GLN A 102 10.26 6.64 0.86
N TRP A 103 9.35 6.20 1.75
CA TRP A 103 8.01 6.76 1.93
C TRP A 103 7.87 7.67 3.16
N GLY A 104 8.88 7.80 4.01
CA GLY A 104 8.88 8.71 5.15
C GLY A 104 9.12 10.18 4.80
N ASP A 105 9.69 10.43 3.62
CA ASP A 105 10.16 11.76 3.18
C ASP A 105 9.29 12.40 2.08
N LEU A 106 8.09 11.86 1.80
CA LEU A 106 7.10 12.40 0.86
C LEU A 106 5.84 12.94 1.55
#